data_AF-A0A4Y9YVV2-F1
#
_entry.id   AF-A0A4Y9YVV2-F1
#
_cell.length_a   1.000
_cell.length_b   1.000
_cell.length_c   1.000
_cell.angle_alpha   90.00
_cell.angle_beta   90.00
_cell.angle_gamma   90.00
#
_symmetry.space_group_name_H-M   'P 1'
#
loop_
_entity.id
_entity.type
_entity.pdbx_description
1 polymer ?
#
loop_
_entity_poly.entity_id
_entity_poly.type
_entity_poly.pdbx_seq_one_letter_code
_entity_poly.pdbx_strand_id
1 'polypeptide(L)'
;MPYESHQPHYASVFLDIKNREPLNAEPDVAALIEFPHTPDDLTYCRNHGPITVLDEETFTIKVDGEVQTELKFTLDGLRRSFPHASIVAAMQCAGNRRSTMARKKGRDTEGIPWGEGVVSNLRWTGVRLRDVLLAAGLAQDVLQSQDGMHVCFCSHVAPCEDNTFFGGSIPLAKALDEGGDVLIAYEASR
;
A
#
# COMPACT_ATOMS: atom_id res chain seq x y z
N MET A 1 -20.06 1.21 -8.03
CA MET A 1 -19.20 1.39 -9.21
C MET A 1 -18.87 0.01 -9.76
N PRO A 2 -19.06 -0.26 -11.07
CA PRO A 2 -18.62 -1.53 -11.63
C PRO A 2 -17.09 -1.64 -11.56
N TYR A 3 -16.56 -2.85 -11.37
CA TYR A 3 -15.13 -3.12 -11.50
C TYR A 3 -14.72 -2.87 -12.95
N GLU A 4 -13.89 -1.87 -13.21
CA GLU A 4 -13.42 -1.59 -14.57
C GLU A 4 -12.39 -2.65 -14.98
N SER A 5 -12.79 -3.53 -15.91
CA SER A 5 -12.01 -4.64 -16.43
C SER A 5 -10.83 -4.25 -17.33
N HIS A 6 -10.53 -2.95 -17.43
CA HIS A 6 -9.50 -2.40 -18.32
C HIS A 6 -8.08 -2.41 -17.71
N GLN A 7 -7.93 -2.79 -16.43
CA GLN A 7 -6.59 -2.89 -15.86
C GLN A 7 -5.83 -4.12 -16.42
N PRO A 8 -4.56 -3.97 -16.81
CA PRO A 8 -3.79 -5.00 -17.52
C PRO A 8 -3.72 -6.32 -16.74
N HIS A 9 -3.75 -6.28 -15.41
CA HIS A 9 -3.69 -7.47 -14.56
C HIS A 9 -4.94 -8.37 -14.64
N TYR A 10 -6.11 -7.89 -15.07
CA TYR A 10 -7.32 -8.73 -15.23
C TYR A 10 -7.21 -9.76 -16.35
N ALA A 11 -6.29 -9.52 -17.29
CA ALA A 11 -6.01 -10.37 -18.44
C ALA A 11 -4.58 -10.93 -18.43
N SER A 12 -3.84 -10.77 -17.32
CA SER A 12 -2.47 -11.25 -17.23
C SER A 12 -2.43 -12.77 -17.35
N VAL A 13 -1.55 -13.27 -18.21
CA VAL A 13 -1.22 -14.70 -18.33
C VAL A 13 -0.16 -15.14 -17.33
N PHE A 14 0.46 -14.18 -16.62
CA PHE A 14 1.52 -14.43 -15.66
C PHE A 14 1.03 -14.51 -14.20
N LEU A 15 -0.26 -14.21 -13.97
CA LEU A 15 -0.87 -14.19 -12.64
C LEU A 15 -1.97 -15.25 -12.55
N ASP A 16 -1.95 -16.03 -11.47
CA ASP A 16 -3.04 -16.91 -11.08
C ASP A 16 -4.11 -16.09 -10.34
N ILE A 17 -5.26 -15.91 -10.99
CA ILE A 17 -6.37 -15.11 -10.47
C ILE A 17 -7.14 -15.92 -9.43
N LYS A 18 -7.02 -15.52 -8.15
CA LYS A 18 -7.75 -16.11 -7.03
C LYS A 18 -9.15 -15.55 -6.85
N ASN A 19 -9.35 -14.29 -7.19
CA ASN A 19 -10.65 -13.64 -7.21
C ASN A 19 -10.67 -12.54 -8.27
N ARG A 20 -11.80 -12.32 -8.94
CA ARG A 20 -11.95 -11.26 -9.94
C ARG A 20 -12.50 -9.97 -9.35
N GLU A 21 -13.42 -10.06 -8.39
CA GLU A 21 -14.15 -8.91 -7.87
C GLU A 21 -14.23 -9.01 -6.33
N PRO A 22 -13.31 -8.38 -5.58
CA PRO A 22 -12.16 -7.61 -6.03
C PRO A 22 -11.00 -8.44 -6.59
N LEU A 23 -10.23 -7.87 -7.53
CA LEU A 23 -9.09 -8.55 -8.16
C LEU A 23 -8.05 -8.95 -7.11
N ASN A 24 -7.79 -10.24 -7.03
CA ASN A 24 -6.74 -10.80 -6.20
C ASN A 24 -6.05 -11.89 -7.01
N ALA A 25 -4.74 -11.74 -7.20
CA ALA A 25 -3.95 -12.62 -8.04
C ALA A 25 -2.51 -12.70 -7.55
N GLU A 26 -1.85 -13.84 -7.77
CA GLU A 26 -0.43 -14.05 -7.41
C GLU A 26 0.35 -14.63 -8.60
N PRO A 27 1.64 -14.30 -8.76
CA PRO A 27 2.50 -14.91 -9.77
C PRO A 27 2.90 -16.35 -9.36
N ASP A 28 3.49 -17.08 -10.32
CA ASP A 28 4.28 -18.28 -9.98
C ASP A 28 5.53 -17.87 -9.20
N VAL A 29 5.75 -18.52 -8.05
CA VAL A 29 6.92 -18.30 -7.20
C VAL A 29 8.23 -18.58 -7.94
N ALA A 30 8.23 -19.53 -8.89
CA ALA A 30 9.41 -19.83 -9.68
C ALA A 30 9.84 -18.64 -10.55
N ALA A 31 8.88 -17.94 -11.15
CA ALA A 31 9.14 -16.72 -11.93
C ALA A 31 9.54 -15.54 -11.02
N LEU A 32 8.94 -15.45 -9.83
CA LEU A 32 9.21 -14.36 -8.89
C LEU A 32 10.69 -14.32 -8.45
N ILE A 33 11.31 -15.47 -8.23
CA ILE A 33 12.70 -15.58 -7.76
C ILE A 33 13.75 -15.41 -8.86
N GLU A 34 13.35 -15.28 -10.13
CA GLU A 34 14.27 -15.02 -11.23
C GLU A 34 14.80 -13.58 -11.23
N PHE A 35 14.15 -12.68 -10.49
CA PHE A 35 14.46 -11.26 -10.49
C PHE A 35 14.71 -10.73 -9.07
N PRO A 36 15.75 -9.91 -8.86
CA PRO A 36 15.99 -9.26 -7.56
C PRO A 36 14.90 -8.23 -7.23
N HIS A 37 14.32 -7.59 -8.25
CA HIS A 37 13.14 -6.73 -8.13
C HIS A 37 12.04 -7.28 -9.03
N THR A 38 10.86 -7.42 -8.46
CA THR A 38 9.70 -8.07 -9.08
C THR A 38 9.25 -7.31 -10.32
N PRO A 39 9.13 -7.97 -11.48
CA PRO A 39 8.48 -7.40 -12.64
C PRO A 39 7.06 -6.91 -12.39
N ASP A 40 6.64 -5.81 -13.01
CA ASP A 40 5.27 -5.30 -12.97
C ASP A 40 4.25 -6.40 -13.30
N ASP A 41 4.50 -7.15 -14.37
CA ASP A 41 3.66 -8.29 -14.80
C ASP A 41 3.59 -9.44 -13.79
N LEU A 42 4.57 -9.52 -12.87
CA LEU A 42 4.66 -10.50 -11.79
C LEU A 42 4.29 -9.91 -10.42
N THR A 43 3.88 -8.65 -10.35
CA THR A 43 3.47 -8.05 -9.07
C THR A 43 2.11 -8.57 -8.67
N TYR A 44 2.02 -9.14 -7.46
CA TYR A 44 0.76 -9.69 -6.97
C TYR A 44 -0.29 -8.58 -6.78
N CYS A 45 -1.56 -8.93 -6.98
CA CYS A 45 -2.70 -8.05 -6.74
C CYS A 45 -3.38 -8.46 -5.44
N ARG A 46 -3.50 -7.55 -4.47
CA ARG A 46 -4.39 -7.72 -3.32
C ARG A 46 -5.30 -6.51 -3.16
N ASN A 47 -6.55 -6.65 -3.59
CA ASN A 47 -7.55 -5.60 -3.46
C ASN A 47 -8.71 -6.04 -2.53
N HIS A 48 -9.20 -5.11 -1.72
CA HIS A 48 -10.39 -5.27 -0.86
C HIS A 48 -11.67 -4.65 -1.47
N GLY A 49 -11.54 -3.98 -2.62
CA GLY A 49 -12.62 -3.30 -3.32
C GLY A 49 -12.24 -3.03 -4.78
N PRO A 50 -13.08 -2.32 -5.56
CA PRO A 50 -12.80 -2.00 -6.95
C PRO A 50 -11.62 -1.04 -7.09
N ILE A 51 -10.81 -1.30 -8.12
CA ILE A 51 -9.74 -0.41 -8.51
C ILE A 51 -10.36 0.73 -9.31
N THR A 52 -10.04 1.97 -8.93
CA THR A 52 -10.58 3.17 -9.55
C THR A 52 -9.43 3.93 -10.20
N VAL A 53 -9.62 4.35 -11.45
CA VAL A 53 -8.67 5.24 -12.13
C VAL A 53 -8.87 6.65 -11.57
N LEU A 54 -7.80 7.22 -11.03
CA LEU A 54 -7.79 8.55 -10.46
C LEU A 54 -7.18 9.53 -11.47
N ASP A 55 -7.76 10.72 -11.55
CA ASP A 55 -7.17 11.83 -12.30
C ASP A 55 -6.05 12.47 -11.46
N GLU A 56 -4.84 12.43 -12.00
CA GLU A 56 -3.62 12.92 -11.34
C GLU A 56 -3.67 14.42 -11.06
N GLU A 57 -4.38 15.20 -11.88
CA GLU A 57 -4.47 16.66 -11.74
C GLU A 57 -5.41 17.06 -10.60
N THR A 58 -6.45 16.26 -10.35
CA THR A 58 -7.52 16.59 -9.38
C THR A 58 -7.46 15.75 -8.10
N PHE A 59 -6.76 14.62 -8.11
CA PHE A 59 -6.55 13.82 -6.91
C PHE A 59 -5.75 14.57 -5.86
N THR A 60 -6.19 14.48 -4.61
CA THR A 60 -5.52 15.16 -3.51
C THR A 60 -5.38 14.29 -2.28
N ILE A 61 -4.26 14.48 -1.58
CA ILE A 61 -3.95 13.88 -0.29
C ILE A 61 -4.17 14.95 0.79
N LYS A 62 -4.94 14.62 1.83
CA LYS A 62 -5.17 15.45 3.00
C LYS A 62 -4.32 14.93 4.17
N VAL A 63 -3.74 15.84 4.94
CA VAL A 63 -3.07 15.57 6.21
C VAL A 63 -3.77 16.39 7.29
N ASP A 64 -4.34 15.72 8.27
CA ASP A 64 -5.13 16.31 9.35
C ASP A 64 -4.93 15.57 10.69
N GLY A 65 -5.77 15.88 11.68
CA GLY A 65 -5.68 15.35 13.04
C GLY A 65 -4.89 16.25 13.97
N GLU A 66 -3.99 15.67 14.77
CA GLU A 66 -3.17 16.37 15.77
C GLU A 66 -1.99 17.14 15.13
N VAL A 67 -2.31 18.05 14.22
CA VAL A 67 -1.39 18.93 13.48
C VAL A 67 -1.81 20.39 13.63
N GLN A 68 -0.85 21.31 13.56
CA GLN A 68 -1.09 22.75 13.66
C GLN A 68 -1.76 23.30 12.40
N THR A 69 -1.45 22.73 11.24
CA THR A 69 -2.03 23.14 9.96
C THR A 69 -2.42 21.91 9.16
N GLU A 70 -3.71 21.77 8.87
CA GLU A 70 -4.16 20.77 7.92
C GLU A 70 -3.59 21.09 6.53
N LEU A 71 -2.97 20.09 5.89
CA LEU A 71 -2.37 20.25 4.58
C LEU A 71 -3.18 19.48 3.53
N LYS A 72 -3.17 20.00 2.30
CA LYS A 72 -3.77 19.35 1.15
C LYS A 72 -2.83 19.49 -0.05
N PHE A 73 -2.47 18.36 -0.64
CA PHE A 73 -1.55 18.31 -1.78
C PHE A 73 -2.23 17.66 -2.98
N THR A 74 -2.05 18.24 -4.18
CA THR A 74 -2.12 17.47 -5.42
C THR A 74 -0.87 16.58 -5.54
N LEU A 75 -0.88 15.60 -6.44
CA LEU A 75 0.30 14.73 -6.60
C LEU A 75 1.56 15.52 -6.99
N ASP A 76 1.39 16.41 -7.98
CA ASP A 76 2.43 17.32 -8.44
C ASP A 76 2.86 18.35 -7.36
N GLY A 77 1.91 18.82 -6.54
CA GLY A 77 2.20 19.63 -5.36
C GLY A 77 3.08 18.90 -4.34
N LEU A 78 2.78 17.62 -4.07
CA LEU A 78 3.57 16.80 -3.16
C LEU A 78 5.01 16.60 -3.68
N ARG A 79 5.16 16.25 -4.97
CA ARG A 79 6.47 16.06 -5.62
C ARG A 79 7.36 17.29 -5.54
N ARG A 80 6.81 18.50 -5.62
CA ARG A 80 7.60 19.74 -5.54
C ARG A 80 7.89 20.22 -4.12
N SER A 81 7.08 19.81 -3.14
CA SER A 81 7.15 20.37 -1.79
C SER A 81 8.23 19.72 -0.92
N PHE A 82 8.67 18.51 -1.26
CA PHE A 82 9.57 17.72 -0.41
C PHE A 82 10.69 17.04 -1.21
N PRO A 83 11.84 16.75 -0.56
CA PRO A 83 12.88 15.92 -1.17
C PRO A 83 12.37 14.53 -1.53
N HIS A 84 12.86 14.00 -2.64
CA HIS A 84 12.53 12.65 -3.10
C HIS A 84 13.42 11.63 -2.41
N ALA A 85 12.86 10.47 -2.08
CA ALA A 85 13.57 9.35 -1.51
C ALA A 85 13.15 8.06 -2.20
N SER A 86 14.12 7.15 -2.39
CA SER A 86 13.89 5.84 -2.98
C SER A 86 14.32 4.73 -2.03
N ILE A 87 13.48 3.72 -1.86
CA ILE A 87 13.69 2.60 -0.93
C ILE A 87 13.36 1.29 -1.63
N VAL A 88 14.25 0.31 -1.53
CA VAL A 88 13.96 -1.05 -1.97
C VAL A 88 13.31 -1.78 -0.80
N ALA A 89 12.07 -2.23 -0.98
CA ALA A 89 11.33 -2.92 0.05
C ALA A 89 10.44 -4.02 -0.54
N ALA A 90 10.40 -5.15 0.18
CA ALA A 90 9.49 -6.23 -0.09
C ALA A 90 8.15 -5.99 0.63
N MET A 91 7.07 -5.95 -0.15
CA MET A 91 5.71 -5.93 0.37
C MET A 91 5.17 -7.36 0.38
N GLN A 92 4.84 -7.87 1.56
CA GLN A 92 4.32 -9.22 1.74
C GLN A 92 2.92 -9.18 2.34
N CYS A 93 1.98 -9.89 1.72
CA CYS A 93 0.65 -10.05 2.30
C CYS A 93 0.69 -10.96 3.53
N ALA A 94 0.02 -10.59 4.62
CA ALA A 94 -0.15 -11.44 5.80
C ALA A 94 -0.81 -12.80 5.49
N GLY A 95 -1.56 -12.88 4.38
CA GLY A 95 -2.17 -14.11 3.89
C GLY A 95 -1.20 -15.06 3.15
N ASN A 96 0.07 -14.70 2.97
CA ASN A 96 1.01 -15.54 2.23
C ASN A 96 1.07 -16.95 2.81
N ARG A 97 1.02 -17.97 1.94
CA ARG A 97 1.03 -19.40 2.28
C ARG A 97 -0.19 -19.91 3.06
N ARG A 98 -1.33 -19.22 3.00
CA ARG A 98 -2.58 -19.65 3.64
C ARG A 98 -2.99 -21.07 3.22
N SER A 99 -2.87 -21.41 1.93
CA SER A 99 -3.20 -22.76 1.42
C SER A 99 -2.32 -23.86 2.04
N THR A 100 -1.04 -23.56 2.31
CA THR A 100 -0.17 -24.49 3.03
C THR A 100 -0.61 -24.64 4.49
N MET A 101 -1.11 -23.58 5.14
CA MET A 101 -1.68 -23.68 6.48
C MET A 101 -2.92 -24.58 6.53
N ALA A 102 -3.87 -24.39 5.62
CA ALA A 102 -5.10 -25.18 5.54
C ALA A 102 -4.80 -26.68 5.35
N ARG A 103 -3.92 -27.01 4.39
CA ARG A 103 -3.47 -28.39 4.14
C ARG A 103 -2.84 -29.02 5.38
N LYS A 104 -1.93 -28.32 6.07
CA LYS A 104 -1.25 -28.85 7.27
C LYS A 104 -2.18 -29.05 8.45
N LYS A 105 -3.21 -28.21 8.59
CA LYS A 105 -4.21 -28.35 9.66
C LYS A 105 -5.29 -29.39 9.33
N GLY A 106 -5.37 -29.85 8.08
CA GLY A 106 -6.43 -30.75 7.62
C GLY A 106 -7.82 -30.11 7.67
N ARG A 107 -7.90 -28.77 7.66
CA ARG A 107 -9.15 -28.02 7.65
C ARG A 107 -8.97 -26.70 6.92
N ASP A 108 -10.05 -26.19 6.35
CA ASP A 108 -10.05 -24.92 5.66
C ASP A 108 -9.82 -23.75 6.62
N THR A 109 -9.33 -22.65 6.04
CA THR A 109 -9.11 -21.37 6.73
C THR A 109 -9.89 -20.28 6.01
N GLU A 110 -10.38 -19.30 6.74
CA GLU A 110 -11.06 -18.15 6.14
C GLU A 110 -10.08 -17.24 5.39
N GLY A 111 -10.56 -16.70 4.26
CA GLY A 111 -9.82 -15.81 3.36
C GLY A 111 -9.31 -16.48 2.08
N ILE A 112 -8.70 -15.67 1.22
CA ILE A 112 -8.26 -16.08 -0.11
C ILE A 112 -7.22 -17.22 -0.04
N PRO A 113 -7.35 -18.31 -0.80
CA PRO A 113 -6.43 -19.46 -0.72
C PRO A 113 -5.09 -19.19 -1.42
N TRP A 114 -4.30 -18.27 -0.87
CA TRP A 114 -2.98 -17.90 -1.36
C TRP A 114 -1.98 -19.06 -1.27
N GLY A 115 -1.22 -19.24 -2.35
CA GLY A 115 0.03 -19.97 -2.39
C GLY A 115 1.18 -19.16 -1.79
N GLU A 116 2.36 -19.28 -2.37
CA GLU A 116 3.60 -18.63 -1.90
C GLU A 116 3.87 -17.25 -2.56
N GLY A 117 3.08 -16.83 -3.55
CA GLY A 117 3.44 -15.76 -4.50
C GLY A 117 3.03 -14.34 -4.09
N VAL A 118 2.35 -14.13 -2.95
CA VAL A 118 1.89 -12.78 -2.53
C VAL A 118 2.96 -12.00 -1.77
N VAL A 119 4.10 -11.83 -2.44
CA VAL A 119 5.20 -10.95 -2.04
C VAL A 119 5.84 -10.34 -3.29
N SER A 120 6.14 -9.04 -3.26
CA SER A 120 6.86 -8.34 -4.35
C SER A 120 7.96 -7.45 -3.76
N ASN A 121 9.15 -7.49 -4.34
CA ASN A 121 10.26 -6.62 -3.96
C ASN A 121 10.47 -5.54 -5.04
N LEU A 122 10.28 -4.27 -4.69
CA LEU A 122 10.30 -3.17 -5.64
C LEU A 122 11.13 -2.01 -5.08
N ARG A 123 11.59 -1.12 -5.97
CA ARG A 123 12.06 0.20 -5.61
C ARG A 123 10.88 1.17 -5.60
N TRP A 124 10.58 1.69 -4.42
CA TRP A 124 9.54 2.67 -4.16
C TRP A 124 10.16 4.06 -4.14
N THR A 125 9.63 5.00 -4.92
CA THR A 125 10.06 6.40 -4.92
C THR A 125 8.90 7.29 -4.50
N GLY A 126 9.19 8.24 -3.62
CA GLY A 126 8.20 9.11 -3.01
C GLY A 126 8.82 10.22 -2.19
N VAL A 127 8.02 10.76 -1.28
CA VAL A 127 8.47 11.69 -0.23
C VAL A 127 8.40 11.00 1.12
N ARG A 128 9.28 11.37 2.06
CA ARG A 128 9.25 10.79 3.41
C ARG A 128 8.02 11.26 4.16
N LEU A 129 7.28 10.33 4.76
CA LEU A 129 6.10 10.67 5.56
C LEU A 129 6.45 11.62 6.72
N ARG A 130 7.62 11.39 7.34
CA ARG A 130 8.20 12.26 8.36
C ARG A 130 8.19 13.74 7.94
N ASP A 131 8.70 14.06 6.76
CA ASP A 131 8.85 15.44 6.30
C ASP A 131 7.50 16.11 6.11
N VAL A 132 6.52 15.36 5.60
CA VAL A 132 5.14 15.83 5.44
C VAL A 132 4.49 16.12 6.79
N LEU A 133 4.66 15.23 7.77
CA LEU A 133 4.10 15.41 9.12
C LEU A 133 4.77 16.60 9.85
N LEU A 134 6.08 16.77 9.71
CA LEU A 134 6.79 17.92 10.27
C LEU A 134 6.33 19.24 9.61
N ALA A 135 6.07 19.24 8.31
CA ALA A 135 5.55 20.42 7.61
C ALA A 135 4.11 20.76 8.01
N ALA A 136 3.28 19.77 8.37
CA ALA A 136 1.95 20.02 8.94
C ALA A 136 2.01 20.60 10.37
N GLY A 137 3.19 20.54 10.99
CA GLY A 137 3.47 21.06 12.32
C GLY A 137 2.82 20.21 13.40
N LEU A 138 3.44 19.10 13.80
CA LEU A 138 2.96 18.33 14.96
C LEU A 138 2.90 19.19 16.22
N ALA A 139 1.90 18.95 17.06
CA ALA A 139 1.78 19.65 18.34
C ALA A 139 3.01 19.38 19.24
N GLN A 140 3.41 20.37 20.04
CA GLN A 140 4.64 20.32 20.84
C GLN A 140 4.64 19.16 21.85
N ASP A 141 3.49 18.87 22.45
CA ASP A 141 3.25 17.74 23.35
C ASP A 141 3.37 16.39 22.63
N VAL A 142 2.90 16.29 21.39
CA VAL A 142 3.05 15.10 20.53
C VAL A 142 4.52 14.82 20.18
N LEU A 143 5.33 15.87 20.00
CA LEU A 143 6.78 15.71 19.80
C LEU A 143 7.51 15.32 21.09
N GLN A 144 6.98 15.70 22.25
CA GLN A 144 7.55 15.38 23.57
C GLN A 144 7.21 13.95 24.01
N SER A 145 6.03 13.45 23.66
CA SER A 145 5.60 12.07 23.93
C SER A 145 4.77 11.52 22.78
N GLN A 146 5.29 10.47 22.15
CA GLN A 146 4.64 9.78 21.03
C GLN A 146 3.89 8.52 21.50
N ASP A 147 3.86 8.28 22.81
CA ASP A 147 3.28 7.08 23.40
C ASP A 147 1.78 6.98 23.09
N GLY A 148 1.39 5.86 22.46
CA GLY A 148 0.01 5.62 22.06
C GLY A 148 -0.47 6.45 20.86
N MET A 149 0.40 7.26 20.25
CA MET A 149 0.06 8.04 19.05
C MET A 149 0.27 7.21 17.78
N HIS A 150 -0.61 7.41 16.81
CA HIS A 150 -0.60 6.70 15.53
C HIS A 150 -0.80 7.67 14.36
N VAL A 151 -0.25 7.29 13.21
CA VAL A 151 -0.61 7.90 11.92
C VAL A 151 -1.59 6.94 11.23
N CYS A 152 -2.79 7.43 10.96
CA CYS A 152 -3.85 6.69 10.29
C CYS A 152 -3.86 7.02 8.80
N PHE A 153 -3.97 5.99 7.97
CA PHE A 153 -4.11 6.11 6.52
C PHE A 153 -5.50 5.63 6.13
N CYS A 154 -6.23 6.46 5.36
CA CYS A 154 -7.59 6.17 4.94
C CYS A 154 -7.73 6.43 3.44
N SER A 155 -8.21 5.43 2.70
CA SER A 155 -8.58 5.57 1.29
C SER A 155 -10.10 5.48 1.15
N HIS A 156 -10.72 6.62 0.89
CA HIS A 156 -12.16 6.76 0.63
C HIS A 156 -12.52 6.67 -0.86
N VAL A 157 -11.56 6.26 -1.71
CA VAL A 157 -11.74 6.19 -3.17
C VAL A 157 -12.80 5.16 -3.57
N ALA A 158 -12.85 4.03 -2.85
CA ALA A 158 -13.78 2.96 -3.12
C ALA A 158 -14.22 2.26 -1.81
N PRO A 159 -15.46 1.75 -1.75
CA PRO A 159 -15.86 0.89 -0.65
C PRO A 159 -15.09 -0.43 -0.69
N CYS A 160 -14.88 -1.01 0.48
CA CYS A 160 -14.39 -2.37 0.65
C CYS A 160 -15.56 -3.33 0.88
N GLU A 161 -15.28 -4.64 0.83
CA GLU A 161 -16.25 -5.71 1.08
C GLU A 161 -17.19 -5.40 2.27
N ASP A 162 -16.62 -5.21 3.47
CA ASP A 162 -17.40 -4.98 4.70
C ASP A 162 -17.30 -3.54 5.25
N ASN A 163 -16.68 -2.60 4.53
CA ASN A 163 -16.38 -1.26 5.03
C ASN A 163 -16.54 -0.18 3.96
N THR A 164 -16.78 1.06 4.37
CA THR A 164 -16.92 2.19 3.44
C THR A 164 -15.59 2.75 2.91
N PHE A 165 -14.47 2.34 3.49
CA PHE A 165 -13.12 2.75 3.11
C PHE A 165 -12.08 1.68 3.50
N PHE A 166 -10.91 1.71 2.87
CA PHE A 166 -9.75 0.92 3.31
C PHE A 166 -8.87 1.77 4.22
N GLY A 167 -8.35 1.21 5.31
CA GLY A 167 -7.43 1.94 6.16
C GLY A 167 -6.62 1.07 7.09
N GLY A 168 -5.62 1.70 7.71
CA GLY A 168 -4.73 1.11 8.69
C GLY A 168 -3.93 2.20 9.38
N SER A 169 -3.13 1.84 10.37
CA SER A 169 -2.28 2.81 11.05
C SER A 169 -0.92 2.22 11.41
N ILE A 170 0.04 3.10 11.62
CA ILE A 170 1.35 2.76 12.20
C ILE A 170 1.60 3.64 13.43
N PRO A 171 2.42 3.19 14.39
CA PRO A 171 2.85 4.04 15.48
C PRO A 171 3.51 5.32 14.96
N LEU A 172 3.23 6.46 15.59
CA LEU A 172 3.81 7.75 15.21
C LEU A 172 5.34 7.71 15.25
N ALA A 173 5.92 6.99 16.21
CA ALA A 173 7.37 6.78 16.29
C ALA A 173 7.99 6.14 15.05
N LYS A 174 7.28 5.22 14.40
CA LYS A 174 7.74 4.63 13.13
C LYS A 174 7.63 5.65 11.98
N ALA A 175 6.57 6.46 11.97
CA ALA A 175 6.38 7.48 10.94
C ALA A 175 7.41 8.62 11.03
N LEU A 176 7.88 8.93 12.26
CA LEU A 176 8.81 10.03 12.53
C LEU A 176 10.28 9.61 12.62
N ASP A 177 10.62 8.32 12.54
CA ASP A 177 12.00 7.86 12.63
C ASP A 177 12.93 8.55 11.60
N GLU A 178 14.02 9.16 12.08
CA GLU A 178 15.06 9.83 11.25
C GLU A 178 15.73 8.87 10.29
N GLY A 179 16.03 7.66 10.78
CA GLY A 179 16.58 6.57 9.98
C GLY A 179 15.50 5.75 9.28
N GLY A 180 14.23 6.14 9.43
CA GLY A 180 13.08 5.41 8.95
C GLY A 180 12.95 5.39 7.42
N ASP A 181 11.99 4.59 6.97
CA ASP A 181 11.78 4.22 5.58
C ASP A 181 10.32 4.39 5.12
N VAL A 182 9.51 5.11 5.90
CA VAL A 182 8.10 5.33 5.55
C VAL A 182 7.98 6.41 4.48
N LEU A 183 7.46 6.04 3.32
CA LEU A 183 7.23 6.92 2.18
C LEU A 183 5.74 7.11 1.90
N ILE A 184 5.38 8.29 1.40
CA ILE A 184 4.23 8.46 0.51
C ILE A 184 4.75 8.28 -0.91
N ALA A 185 4.65 7.04 -1.42
CA ALA A 185 5.19 6.64 -2.71
C ALA A 185 4.22 6.96 -3.86
N TYR A 186 4.76 7.43 -4.98
CA TYR A 186 4.03 7.69 -6.23
C TYR A 186 4.64 7.01 -7.45
N GLU A 187 5.75 6.31 -7.25
CA GLU A 187 6.45 5.54 -8.26
C GLU A 187 6.88 4.20 -7.65
N ALA A 188 6.70 3.13 -8.42
CA ALA A 188 7.22 1.81 -8.13
C ALA A 188 7.95 1.31 -9.38
N SER A 189 9.19 0.83 -9.20
CA SER A 189 10.07 0.46 -10.29
C SER A 189 10.93 -0.75 -9.93
N ARG A 190 11.53 -1.37 -10.96
CA ARG A 190 12.53 -2.42 -10.82
C ARG A 190 13.92 -1.85 -10.54
#